data_AF-A0A354BJA6-F1
#
_entry.id   AF-A0A354BJA6-F1
#
_cell.length_a   1.000
_cell.length_b   1.000
_cell.length_c   1.000
_cell.angle_alpha   90.00
_cell.angle_beta   90.00
_cell.angle_gamma   90.00
#
_symmetry.space_group_name_H-M   'P 1'
#
loop_
_entity.id
_entity.type
_entity.pdbx_description
1 polymer ?
#
loop_
_entity_poly.entity_id
_entity_poly.type
_entity_poly.pdbx_seq_one_letter_code
_entity_poly.pdbx_strand_id
1 'polypeptide(L)'
;MMGHQAELSQDIETALKEYHAALKIDPKSREVQSRLAALYFALGDFPQAVQYAEEVGQGTGQEPQVLTQMAGILASAGKPERALELLDKAIDGAPERGESYFPKGLILLNQKRIAEAEQAIKKGL
;
A
#
# COMPACT_ATOMS: atom_id res chain seq x y z
N MET A 1 8.36 17.10 6.44
CA MET A 1 9.40 16.35 7.20
C MET A 1 10.65 16.19 6.36
N MET A 2 11.83 16.19 6.97
CA MET A 2 13.09 15.98 6.26
C MET A 2 13.19 14.58 5.62
N GLY A 3 12.51 13.56 6.18
CA GLY A 3 12.44 12.23 5.57
C GLY A 3 11.90 12.21 4.13
N HIS A 4 10.87 13.00 3.82
CA HIS A 4 10.32 13.09 2.46
C HIS A 4 11.26 13.83 1.49
N GLN A 5 11.99 14.83 1.99
CA GLN A 5 13.00 15.50 1.16
C GLN A 5 14.20 14.58 0.88
N ALA A 6 14.62 13.79 1.87
CA ALA A 6 15.69 12.81 1.73
C ALA A 6 15.32 11.67 0.77
N GLU A 7 14.06 11.21 0.82
CA GLU A 7 13.50 10.25 -0.14
C GLU A 7 13.57 10.79 -1.58
N LEU A 8 13.16 12.05 -1.78
CA LEU A 8 13.23 12.71 -3.09
C LEU A 8 14.68 12.94 -3.57
N SER A 9 15.64 13.09 -2.66
CA SER A 9 17.06 13.22 -2.99
C SER A 9 17.81 11.89 -3.07
N GLN A 10 17.09 10.75 -3.01
CA GLN A 10 17.65 9.39 -2.98
C GLN A 10 18.62 9.13 -1.82
N ASP A 11 18.57 9.94 -0.76
CA ASP A 11 19.31 9.68 0.48
C ASP A 11 18.47 8.77 1.39
N ILE A 12 18.54 7.47 1.08
CA ILE A 12 17.71 6.45 1.72
C ILE A 12 18.06 6.28 3.19
N GLU A 13 19.33 6.40 3.57
CA GLU A 13 19.77 6.25 4.96
C GLU A 13 19.19 7.37 5.83
N THR A 14 19.26 8.62 5.36
CA THR A 14 18.66 9.76 6.05
C THR A 14 17.14 9.63 6.09
N ALA A 15 16.49 9.23 4.99
CA ALA A 15 15.04 9.04 4.95
C ALA A 15 14.57 8.02 6.00
N LEU A 16 15.21 6.85 6.07
CA LEU A 16 14.90 5.82 7.08
C LEU A 16 15.10 6.36 8.50
N LYS A 17 16.22 7.03 8.77
CA LYS A 17 16.51 7.59 10.09
C LYS A 17 15.45 8.59 10.54
N GLU A 18 15.05 9.50 9.65
CA GLU A 18 14.05 10.53 9.94
C GLU A 18 12.65 9.94 10.11
N TYR A 19 12.26 8.96 9.28
CA TYR A 19 10.97 8.29 9.43
C TYR A 19 10.89 7.46 10.72
N HIS A 20 11.96 6.76 11.10
CA HIS A 20 12.03 6.08 12.39
C HIS A 20 12.01 7.05 13.57
N ALA A 21 12.65 8.22 13.46
CA ALA A 21 12.55 9.27 14.47
C ALA A 21 11.11 9.81 14.59
N ALA A 22 10.41 9.97 13.47
CA ALA A 22 9.00 10.37 13.46
C ALA A 22 8.09 9.33 14.13
N LEU A 23 8.31 8.02 13.88
CA LEU A 23 7.56 6.96 14.56
C LEU A 23 7.83 6.89 16.07
N LYS A 24 8.97 7.38 16.57
CA LYS A 24 9.18 7.49 18.03
C LYS A 24 8.28 8.55 18.67
N ILE A 25 7.87 9.56 17.90
CA ILE A 25 7.00 10.65 18.35
C ILE A 25 5.53 10.23 18.20
N ASP A 26 5.17 9.70 17.04
CA ASP A 26 3.84 9.12 16.78
C ASP A 26 3.97 7.69 16.21
N PRO A 27 3.97 6.68 17.10
CA PRO A 27 4.10 5.28 16.70
C PRO A 27 2.95 4.75 15.83
N LYS A 28 1.83 5.47 15.75
CA LYS A 28 0.65 5.05 14.98
C LYS A 28 0.43 5.91 13.73
N SER A 29 1.41 6.74 13.37
CA SER A 29 1.33 7.57 12.18
C SER A 29 1.26 6.72 10.92
N ARG A 30 0.04 6.56 10.38
CA ARG A 30 -0.19 5.77 9.17
C ARG A 30 0.50 6.34 7.95
N GLU A 31 0.65 7.67 7.89
CA GLU A 31 1.40 8.34 6.82
C GLU A 31 2.89 7.94 6.85
N VAL A 32 3.50 7.94 8.04
CA VAL A 32 4.93 7.55 8.14
C VAL A 32 5.10 6.07 7.87
N GLN A 33 4.20 5.22 8.38
CA GLN A 33 4.21 3.79 8.10
C GLN A 33 4.06 3.51 6.60
N SER A 34 3.16 4.20 5.88
CA SER A 34 3.01 3.99 4.42
C SER A 34 4.25 4.41 3.64
N ARG A 35 4.93 5.49 4.08
CA ARG A 35 6.21 5.92 3.49
C ARG A 35 7.31 4.89 3.73
N LEU A 36 7.42 4.36 4.96
CA LEU A 36 8.36 3.29 5.27
C LEU A 36 8.07 2.03 4.46
N ALA A 37 6.80 1.63 4.32
CA ALA A 37 6.41 0.50 3.50
C ALA A 37 6.90 0.65 2.04
N ALA A 38 6.64 1.81 1.43
CA ALA A 38 7.07 2.12 0.07
C ALA A 38 8.61 2.15 -0.06
N LEU A 39 9.30 2.73 0.93
CA LEU A 39 10.75 2.83 0.93
C LEU A 39 11.43 1.46 1.06
N TYR A 40 10.99 0.62 2.00
CA TYR A 40 11.48 -0.75 2.14
C TYR A 40 11.16 -1.61 0.91
N PHE A 41 10.00 -1.39 0.28
CA PHE A 41 9.65 -2.04 -0.98
C PHE A 41 10.64 -1.67 -2.10
N ALA A 42 10.95 -0.38 -2.24
CA ALA A 42 11.93 0.11 -3.23
C ALA A 42 13.34 -0.44 -2.98
N LEU A 43 13.69 -0.70 -1.72
CA LEU A 43 14.94 -1.35 -1.32
C LEU A 43 14.95 -2.87 -1.53
N GLY A 44 13.81 -3.49 -1.84
CA GLY A 44 13.66 -4.94 -1.93
C GLY A 44 13.58 -5.66 -0.58
N ASP A 45 13.52 -4.93 0.55
CA ASP A 45 13.25 -5.50 1.87
C ASP A 45 11.74 -5.75 2.02
N PHE A 46 11.28 -6.79 1.34
CA PHE A 46 9.88 -7.20 1.37
C PHE A 46 9.36 -7.52 2.77
N PRO A 47 10.12 -8.17 3.68
CA PRO A 47 9.66 -8.39 5.05
C PRO A 47 9.24 -7.11 5.79
N GLN A 48 10.08 -6.06 5.76
CA GLN A 48 9.73 -4.78 6.38
C GLN A 48 8.61 -4.06 5.64
N ALA A 49 8.64 -4.09 4.30
CA ALA A 49 7.59 -3.48 3.48
C ALA A 49 6.20 -4.06 3.79
N VAL A 50 6.11 -5.39 3.89
CA VAL A 50 4.87 -6.11 4.23
C VAL A 50 4.41 -5.75 5.63
N GLN A 51 5.32 -5.72 6.61
CA GLN A 51 4.97 -5.38 8.00
C GLN A 51 4.27 -4.01 8.05
N TYR A 52 4.89 -2.96 7.49
CA TYR A 52 4.31 -1.63 7.52
C TYR A 52 3.03 -1.52 6.67
N ALA A 53 2.96 -2.21 5.52
CA ALA A 53 1.76 -2.23 4.69
C ALA A 53 0.56 -2.87 5.41
N GLU A 54 0.79 -3.98 6.14
CA GLU A 54 -0.26 -4.62 6.95
C GLU A 54 -0.68 -3.72 8.12
N GLU A 55 0.28 -3.08 8.80
CA GLU A 55 -0.02 -2.14 9.87
C GLU A 55 -0.93 -1.01 9.37
N VAL A 56 -0.59 -0.37 8.25
CA VAL A 56 -1.43 0.67 7.62
C VAL A 56 -2.84 0.16 7.35
N GLY A 57 -2.97 -1.05 6.80
CA GLY A 57 -4.25 -1.69 6.48
C GLY A 57 -5.11 -2.10 7.67
N GLN A 58 -4.55 -2.13 8.89
CA GLN A 58 -5.29 -2.33 10.15
C GLN A 58 -5.85 -1.02 10.72
N GLY A 59 -5.47 0.13 10.16
CA GLY A 59 -6.01 1.44 10.56
C GLY A 59 -7.48 1.63 10.20
N THR A 60 -8.02 2.76 10.66
CA THR A 60 -9.30 3.30 10.17
C THR A 60 -9.06 4.67 9.54
N GLY A 61 -9.89 5.04 8.56
CA GLY A 61 -9.84 6.36 7.92
C GLY A 61 -8.67 6.59 6.97
N GLN A 62 -8.03 5.53 6.45
CA GLN A 62 -6.99 5.67 5.43
C GLN A 62 -7.63 6.09 4.12
N GLU A 63 -6.99 7.03 3.44
CA GLU A 63 -7.36 7.40 2.07
C GLU A 63 -7.30 6.15 1.17
N PRO A 64 -8.29 5.93 0.29
CA PRO A 64 -8.32 4.81 -0.64
C PRO A 64 -7.03 4.63 -1.44
N GLN A 65 -6.39 5.74 -1.85
CA GLN A 65 -5.11 5.75 -2.56
C GLN A 65 -4.00 5.06 -1.76
N VAL A 66 -3.93 5.33 -0.46
CA VAL A 66 -2.92 4.74 0.42
C VAL A 66 -3.17 3.24 0.55
N LEU A 67 -4.42 2.82 0.74
CA LEU A 67 -4.79 1.41 0.80
C LEU A 67 -4.44 0.67 -0.50
N THR A 68 -4.69 1.28 -1.66
CA THR A 68 -4.33 0.73 -2.98
C THR A 68 -2.82 0.59 -3.15
N GLN A 69 -2.03 1.57 -2.70
CA GLN A 69 -0.57 1.45 -2.71
C GLN A 69 -0.07 0.31 -1.82
N MET A 70 -0.61 0.19 -0.60
CA MET A 70 -0.23 -0.90 0.32
C MET A 70 -0.63 -2.26 -0.24
N ALA A 71 -1.78 -2.36 -0.90
CA ALA A 71 -2.20 -3.58 -1.61
C ALA A 71 -1.22 -3.97 -2.71
N GLY A 72 -0.72 -2.99 -3.48
CA GLY A 72 0.32 -3.22 -4.49
C GLY A 72 1.59 -3.85 -3.89
N ILE A 73 2.08 -3.30 -2.77
CA ILE A 73 3.22 -3.83 -2.03
C ILE A 73 2.98 -5.28 -1.58
N LEU A 74 1.81 -5.55 -0.99
CA LEU A 74 1.44 -6.89 -0.54
C LEU A 74 1.35 -7.90 -1.70
N ALA A 75 0.75 -7.51 -2.82
CA ALA A 75 0.65 -8.37 -3.99
C ALA A 75 2.04 -8.71 -4.56
N SER A 76 2.91 -7.71 -4.70
CA SER A 76 4.29 -7.90 -5.16
C SER A 76 5.13 -8.75 -4.19
N ALA A 77 4.83 -8.70 -2.90
CA ALA A 77 5.46 -9.53 -1.87
C ALA A 77 4.83 -10.94 -1.74
N GLY A 78 3.94 -11.35 -2.65
CA GLY A 78 3.34 -12.68 -2.65
C GLY A 78 2.22 -12.86 -1.62
N LYS A 79 1.56 -11.78 -1.20
CA LYS A 79 0.39 -11.77 -0.31
C LYS A 79 -0.89 -11.30 -1.04
N PRO A 80 -1.29 -11.94 -2.15
CA PRO A 80 -2.37 -11.45 -3.01
C PRO A 80 -3.74 -11.42 -2.31
N GLU A 81 -4.06 -12.37 -1.43
CA GLU A 81 -5.34 -12.35 -0.69
C GLU A 81 -5.44 -11.12 0.20
N ARG A 82 -4.37 -10.80 0.93
CA ARG A 82 -4.33 -9.62 1.80
C ARG A 82 -4.38 -8.32 1.00
N ALA A 83 -3.76 -8.29 -0.18
CA ALA A 83 -3.88 -7.17 -1.11
C ALA A 83 -5.33 -6.95 -1.57
N LEU A 84 -6.05 -8.04 -1.92
CA LEU A 84 -7.45 -7.95 -2.30
C LEU A 84 -8.33 -7.40 -1.18
N GLU A 85 -8.10 -7.82 0.07
CA GLU A 85 -8.82 -7.27 1.22
C GLU A 85 -8.59 -5.77 1.42
N LEU A 86 -7.37 -5.26 1.17
CA LEU A 86 -7.11 -3.82 1.23
C LEU A 86 -7.76 -3.05 0.07
N LEU A 87 -7.78 -3.64 -1.12
CA LEU A 87 -8.47 -3.04 -2.27
C LEU A 87 -9.98 -3.01 -2.06
N ASP A 88 -10.56 -4.01 -1.41
CA ASP A 88 -11.97 -4.00 -1.02
C ASP A 88 -12.27 -2.84 -0.07
N LYS A 89 -11.44 -2.65 0.96
CA LYS A 89 -11.57 -1.49 1.86
C LYS A 89 -11.41 -0.15 1.11
N ALA A 90 -10.46 -0.07 0.17
CA ALA A 90 -10.25 1.14 -0.63
C ALA A 90 -11.47 1.45 -1.49
N ILE A 91 -12.06 0.43 -2.11
CA ILE A 91 -13.28 0.53 -2.92
C ILE A 91 -14.46 0.94 -2.05
N ASP A 92 -14.64 0.33 -0.88
CA ASP A 92 -15.74 0.68 0.03
C ASP A 92 -15.65 2.13 0.51
N GLY A 93 -14.43 2.67 0.67
CA GLY A 93 -14.20 4.06 1.06
C GLY A 93 -14.42 5.09 -0.05
N ALA A 94 -14.25 4.71 -1.32
CA ALA A 94 -14.55 5.55 -2.48
C ALA A 94 -14.97 4.71 -3.70
N PRO A 95 -16.24 4.24 -3.74
CA PRO A 95 -16.71 3.30 -4.76
C PRO A 95 -16.67 3.85 -6.19
N GLU A 96 -16.65 5.18 -6.34
CA GLU A 96 -16.59 5.90 -7.60
C GLU A 96 -15.16 6.03 -8.16
N ARG A 97 -14.13 5.75 -7.35
CA ARG A 97 -12.73 5.82 -7.79
C ARG A 97 -12.33 4.50 -8.45
N GLY A 98 -12.28 4.51 -9.79
CA GLY A 98 -11.82 3.39 -10.62
C GLY A 98 -10.40 2.89 -10.31
N GLU A 99 -9.57 3.73 -9.67
CA GLU A 99 -8.15 3.48 -9.38
C GLU A 99 -7.91 2.17 -8.60
N SER A 100 -8.80 1.79 -7.68
CA SER A 100 -8.65 0.57 -6.87
C SER A 100 -9.17 -0.70 -7.55
N TYR A 101 -10.08 -0.56 -8.52
CA TYR A 101 -10.69 -1.69 -9.22
C TYR A 101 -9.74 -2.36 -10.22
N PHE A 102 -8.92 -1.56 -10.91
CA PHE A 102 -7.99 -2.09 -11.90
C PHE A 102 -6.88 -2.96 -11.28
N PRO A 103 -6.15 -2.52 -10.22
CA PRO A 103 -5.22 -3.38 -9.49
C PRO A 103 -5.88 -4.65 -8.93
N LYS A 104 -7.12 -4.55 -8.44
CA LYS A 104 -7.89 -5.72 -7.99
C LYS A 104 -8.09 -6.72 -9.12
N GLY A 105 -8.51 -6.24 -10.28
CA GLY A 105 -8.65 -7.03 -11.50
C GLY A 105 -7.35 -7.74 -11.89
N LEU A 106 -6.23 -7.02 -11.89
CA LEU A 106 -4.91 -7.60 -12.23
C LEU A 106 -4.48 -8.71 -11.26
N ILE A 107 -4.66 -8.50 -9.95
CA ILE A 107 -4.34 -9.51 -8.93
C ILE A 107 -5.21 -10.75 -9.14
N LEU A 108 -6.51 -10.58 -9.38
CA LEU A 108 -7.43 -11.69 -9.64
C LEU A 108 -7.07 -12.45 -10.92
N LEU A 109 -6.64 -11.78 -11.99
CA LEU A 109 -6.16 -12.43 -13.21
C LEU A 109 -4.92 -13.29 -12.94
N ASN A 110 -3.95 -12.77 -12.18
CA ASN A 110 -2.75 -13.52 -11.81
C ASN A 110 -3.10 -14.78 -10.98
N GLN A 111 -4.18 -14.73 -10.20
CA GLN A 111 -4.72 -15.87 -9.47
C GLN A 111 -5.64 -16.79 -10.30
N LYS A 112 -5.82 -16.51 -11.60
CA LYS A 112 -6.75 -17.22 -12.51
C LYS A 112 -8.23 -17.11 -12.11
N ARG A 113 -8.59 -16.11 -11.30
CA ARG A 113 -9.98 -15.78 -10.90
C ARG A 113 -10.64 -14.89 -11.95
N ILE A 114 -10.74 -15.41 -13.18
CA ILE A 114 -11.05 -14.62 -14.38
C ILE A 114 -12.41 -13.91 -14.30
N ALA A 115 -13.45 -14.60 -13.83
CA ALA A 115 -14.79 -14.02 -13.72
C ALA A 115 -14.85 -12.83 -12.75
N GLU A 116 -14.17 -12.95 -11.61
CA GLU A 116 -14.10 -11.88 -10.61
C GLU A 116 -13.25 -10.71 -11.12
N ALA A 117 -12.17 -11.00 -11.85
CA ALA A 117 -11.35 -9.97 -12.47
C ALA A 117 -12.13 -9.14 -13.50
N GLU A 118 -12.89 -9.80 -14.37
CA GLU A 118 -13.74 -9.13 -15.37
C GLU A 118 -14.76 -8.22 -14.68
N GLN A 119 -15.40 -8.70 -13.62
CA GLN A 119 -16.33 -7.90 -12.84
C GLN A 119 -15.65 -6.69 -12.20
N ALA A 120 -14.46 -6.86 -11.60
CA ALA A 120 -13.71 -5.77 -10.99
C ALA A 120 -13.33 -4.71 -12.02
N ILE A 121 -12.74 -5.11 -13.15
CA ILE A 121 -12.33 -4.19 -14.23
C ILE A 121 -13.54 -3.44 -14.79
N LYS A 122 -14.67 -4.12 -15.05
CA LYS A 122 -15.90 -3.46 -15.55
C LYS A 122 -16.45 -2.41 -14.60
N LYS A 123 -16.30 -2.58 -13.29
CA LYS A 123 -16.73 -1.58 -12.30
C LYS A 123 -15.78 -0.38 -12.20
N GLY A 124 -14.53 -0.55 -12.63
CA GLY A 124 -13.51 0.50 -12.59
C GLY A 124 -13.42 1.38 -13.84
N LEU A 125 -14.20 1.07 -14.88
CA LEU A 125 -14.32 1.84 -16.13
C LEU A 125 -15.52 2.79 -16.07
#